data_AF-A0A401TZ55-F1
#
_entry.id   AF-A0A401TZ55-F1
#
_cell.length_a   1.000
_cell.length_b   1.000
_cell.length_c   1.000
_cell.angle_alpha   90.00
_cell.angle_beta   90.00
_cell.angle_gamma   90.00
#
_symmetry.space_group_name_H-M   'P 1'
#
loop_
_entity.id
_entity.type
_entity.pdbx_description
1 polymer ?
#
loop_
_entity_poly.entity_id
_entity_poly.type
_entity_poly.pdbx_seq_one_letter_code
_entity_poly.pdbx_strand_id
1 'polypeptide(L)'
;MIVAEDSYEVTEPTIDSHIVRLKASGADVFFNITTPKFAAQAIKKNAELDWHPLHFLNNVSSSIGSVIKPAGFEAAQGIVSSQYLKDPTDPQWKTDKGMIAWNQFLDKYYPEANRADASVMYAYTVAQGLEHVLRACGDNLTRQNIMKQAANLRDLELDGLLPGIKVNTSATDFAPLSQLQLMRFKGE
;
A
#
# COMPACT_ATOMS: atom_id res chain seq x y z
N MET A 1 -16.05 6.43 19.12
CA MET A 1 -15.67 7.77 19.64
C MET A 1 -14.16 7.78 19.74
N ILE A 2 -13.47 8.86 19.32
CA ILE A 2 -12.01 8.98 19.46
C ILE A 2 -11.70 9.39 20.90
N VAL A 3 -10.83 8.66 21.58
CA VAL A 3 -10.46 8.89 23.00
C VAL A 3 -9.05 9.48 23.18
N ALA A 4 -8.20 9.35 22.16
CA ALA A 4 -6.89 9.97 22.08
C ALA A 4 -6.44 10.07 20.61
N GLU A 5 -5.63 11.09 20.32
CA GLU A 5 -4.95 11.28 19.04
C GLU A 5 -3.53 11.76 19.37
N ASP A 6 -2.54 11.22 18.67
CA ASP A 6 -1.14 11.59 18.86
C ASP A 6 -0.42 11.59 17.51
N SER A 7 0.20 12.71 17.17
CA SER A 7 0.95 12.93 15.93
C SER A 7 2.45 12.84 16.18
N TYR A 8 3.23 12.51 15.16
CA TYR A 8 4.69 12.44 15.22
C TYR A 8 5.29 13.19 14.03
N GLU A 9 6.52 13.67 14.20
CA GLU A 9 7.32 14.26 13.12
C GLU A 9 8.11 13.18 12.38
N VAL A 10 8.16 13.25 11.04
CA VAL A 10 8.84 12.22 10.23
C VAL A 10 10.35 12.16 10.47
N THR A 11 10.93 13.22 11.05
CA THR A 11 12.33 13.29 11.45
C THR A 11 12.61 12.60 12.79
N GLU A 12 11.58 12.18 13.52
CA GLU A 12 11.77 11.50 14.80
C GLU A 12 12.50 10.17 14.63
N PRO A 13 13.39 9.82 15.59
CA PRO A 13 14.06 8.54 15.57
C PRO A 13 13.09 7.39 15.85
N THR A 14 12.10 7.61 16.73
CA THR A 14 11.12 6.61 17.15
C THR A 14 9.79 7.24 17.62
N ILE A 15 8.71 6.47 17.56
CA ILE A 15 7.37 6.82 18.08
C ILE A 15 6.98 6.09 19.38
N ASP A 16 7.90 5.37 20.03
CA ASP A 16 7.63 4.57 21.23
C ASP A 16 6.79 5.30 22.29
N SER A 17 7.11 6.58 22.54
CA SER A 17 6.41 7.38 23.55
C SER A 17 4.94 7.68 23.17
N HIS A 18 4.65 7.82 21.88
CA HIS A 18 3.30 8.03 21.36
C HIS A 18 2.45 6.78 21.60
N ILE A 19 3.02 5.60 21.33
CA ILE A 19 2.33 4.32 21.56
C ILE A 19 2.01 4.11 23.04
N VAL A 20 2.95 4.43 23.94
CA VAL A 20 2.70 4.37 25.39
C VAL A 20 1.55 5.29 25.80
N ARG A 21 1.50 6.53 25.28
CA ARG A 21 0.40 7.47 25.55
C ARG A 21 -0.94 6.96 25.01
N LEU A 22 -0.95 6.45 23.79
CA LEU A 22 -2.17 5.88 23.17
C LEU A 22 -2.67 4.65 23.94
N LYS A 23 -1.79 3.74 24.37
CA LYS A 23 -2.17 2.62 25.24
C LYS A 23 -2.78 3.10 26.56
N ALA A 24 -2.18 4.11 27.19
CA ALA A 24 -2.65 4.65 28.47
C ALA A 24 -4.04 5.28 28.39
N SER A 25 -4.54 5.62 27.19
CA SER A 25 -5.91 6.08 26.99
C SER A 25 -6.98 5.00 27.23
N GLY A 26 -6.58 3.72 27.28
CA GLY A 26 -7.50 2.59 27.38
C GLY A 26 -8.22 2.23 26.08
N ALA A 27 -7.75 2.72 24.93
CA ALA A 27 -8.33 2.41 23.64
C ALA A 27 -8.23 0.91 23.29
N ASP A 28 -9.33 0.38 22.75
CA ASP A 28 -9.49 -0.99 22.25
C ASP A 28 -9.38 -1.09 20.72
N VAL A 29 -9.38 0.05 20.02
CA VAL A 29 -9.14 0.19 18.59
C VAL A 29 -7.98 1.15 18.36
N PHE A 30 -7.02 0.76 17.53
CA PHE A 30 -5.89 1.60 17.14
C PHE A 30 -5.92 1.83 15.63
N PHE A 31 -6.18 3.07 15.23
CA PHE A 31 -6.16 3.50 13.85
C PHE A 31 -4.80 4.14 13.54
N ASN A 32 -3.91 3.35 12.95
CA ASN A 32 -2.52 3.70 12.73
C ASN A 32 -2.31 4.26 11.32
N ILE A 33 -2.17 5.58 11.22
CA ILE A 33 -1.83 6.28 9.98
C ILE A 33 -0.37 6.74 10.08
N THR A 34 0.55 5.82 9.78
CA THR A 34 1.99 6.07 9.85
C THR A 34 2.68 5.71 8.54
N THR A 35 3.91 6.16 8.35
CA THR A 35 4.79 5.68 7.27
C THR A 35 5.46 4.35 7.67
N PRO A 36 6.02 3.58 6.71
CA PRO A 36 6.49 2.21 6.96
C PRO A 36 7.39 2.02 8.19
N LYS A 37 8.36 2.90 8.39
CA LYS A 37 9.28 2.86 9.55
C LYS A 37 8.51 2.93 10.87
N PHE A 38 7.63 3.92 11.00
CA PHE A 38 6.89 4.18 12.22
C PHE A 38 5.77 3.16 12.43
N ALA A 39 5.17 2.64 11.35
CA ALA A 39 4.25 1.52 11.43
C ALA A 39 4.92 0.27 12.03
N ALA A 40 6.11 -0.07 11.55
CA ALA A 40 6.86 -1.22 12.08
C ALA A 40 7.20 -1.05 13.57
N GLN A 41 7.63 0.17 13.95
CA GLN A 41 7.86 0.52 15.35
C GLN A 41 6.58 0.43 16.19
N ALA A 42 5.45 0.92 15.70
CA ALA A 42 4.16 0.85 16.39
C ALA A 42 3.73 -0.59 16.66
N ILE A 43 3.76 -1.44 15.62
CA ILE A 43 3.37 -2.84 15.71
C ILE A 43 4.24 -3.57 16.73
N LYS A 44 5.56 -3.39 16.63
CA LYS A 44 6.49 -3.98 17.59
C LYS A 44 6.23 -3.47 19.01
N LYS A 45 6.00 -2.16 19.17
CA LYS A 45 5.78 -1.55 20.48
C LYS A 45 4.47 -2.00 21.13
N ASN A 46 3.42 -2.19 20.34
CA ASN A 46 2.16 -2.76 20.80
C ASN A 46 2.39 -4.14 21.43
N ALA A 47 3.13 -5.01 20.74
CA ALA A 47 3.49 -6.34 21.25
C ALA A 47 4.39 -6.28 22.50
N GLU A 48 5.42 -5.43 22.52
CA GLU A 48 6.27 -5.22 23.71
C GLU A 48 5.48 -4.77 24.95
N LEU A 49 4.40 -4.03 24.73
CA LEU A 49 3.53 -3.53 25.79
C LEU A 49 2.38 -4.50 26.12
N ASP A 50 2.26 -5.65 25.46
CA ASP A 50 1.10 -6.55 25.57
C ASP A 50 -0.24 -5.79 25.33
N TRP A 51 -0.23 -4.86 24.36
CA TRP A 51 -1.40 -4.11 23.92
C TRP A 51 -1.87 -4.63 22.57
N HIS A 52 -3.04 -5.29 22.57
CA HIS A 52 -3.62 -5.95 21.39
C HIS A 52 -4.95 -5.33 20.97
N PRO A 53 -5.00 -4.03 20.60
CA PRO A 53 -6.23 -3.41 20.11
C PRO A 53 -6.60 -3.98 18.74
N LEU A 54 -7.85 -3.80 18.32
CA LEU A 54 -8.20 -3.94 16.90
C LEU A 54 -7.41 -2.89 16.11
N HIS A 55 -6.40 -3.35 15.38
CA HIS A 55 -5.42 -2.48 14.73
C HIS A 55 -5.76 -2.32 13.24
N PHE A 56 -6.19 -1.12 12.87
CA PHE A 56 -6.30 -0.69 11.49
C PHE A 56 -5.03 0.03 11.05
N LEU A 57 -4.47 -0.38 9.92
CA LEU A 57 -3.26 0.20 9.35
C LEU A 57 -3.56 0.78 7.97
N ASN A 58 -3.02 1.95 7.66
CA ASN A 58 -3.12 2.48 6.29
C ASN A 58 -2.39 1.59 5.28
N ASN A 59 -2.92 1.58 4.06
CA ASN A 59 -2.41 0.77 2.94
C ASN A 59 -0.92 1.03 2.62
N VAL A 60 -0.43 2.26 2.82
CA VAL A 60 0.99 2.61 2.59
C VAL A 60 1.93 1.80 3.48
N SER A 61 1.44 1.35 4.63
CA SER A 61 2.23 0.64 5.63
C SER A 61 1.86 -0.84 5.76
N SER A 62 1.06 -1.41 4.85
CA SER A 62 0.72 -2.84 4.89
C SER A 62 1.68 -3.75 4.12
N SER A 63 2.85 -3.26 3.71
CA SER A 63 3.83 -4.07 3.00
C SER A 63 4.44 -5.16 3.88
N ILE A 64 4.41 -6.40 3.38
CA ILE A 64 5.03 -7.54 4.04
C ILE A 64 6.53 -7.34 4.26
N GLY A 65 7.26 -7.03 3.18
CA GLY A 65 8.72 -6.92 3.22
C GLY A 65 9.25 -5.71 3.99
N SER A 66 8.56 -4.56 3.95
CA SER A 66 9.07 -3.31 4.53
C SER A 66 8.48 -2.95 5.89
N VAL A 67 7.36 -3.55 6.30
CA VAL A 67 6.70 -3.24 7.58
C VAL A 67 6.47 -4.47 8.43
N ILE A 68 5.71 -5.45 7.91
CA ILE A 68 5.26 -6.59 8.71
C ILE A 68 6.42 -7.48 9.15
N LYS A 69 7.31 -7.85 8.22
CA LYS A 69 8.49 -8.66 8.55
C LYS A 69 9.43 -7.95 9.54
N PRO A 70 9.80 -6.66 9.36
CA PRO A 70 10.58 -5.92 10.36
C PRO A 70 9.91 -5.76 11.73
N ALA A 71 8.58 -5.65 11.78
CA ALA A 71 7.82 -5.58 13.02
C ALA A 71 7.74 -6.93 13.75
N GLY A 72 7.82 -8.03 13.00
CA GLY A 72 7.62 -9.39 13.46
C GLY A 72 6.22 -9.88 13.09
N PHE A 73 6.15 -11.03 12.40
CA PHE A 73 4.89 -11.60 11.94
C PHE A 73 3.90 -11.88 13.07
N GLU A 74 4.37 -12.35 14.22
CA GLU A 74 3.54 -12.60 15.39
C GLU A 74 2.88 -11.32 15.92
N ALA A 75 3.63 -10.23 16.01
CA ALA A 75 3.13 -8.93 16.48
C ALA A 75 2.10 -8.30 15.51
N ALA A 76 2.14 -8.68 14.24
CA ALA A 76 1.28 -8.13 13.20
C ALA A 76 -0.02 -8.92 12.96
N GLN A 77 -0.21 -10.08 13.60
CA GLN A 77 -1.37 -10.93 13.33
C GLN A 77 -2.69 -10.18 13.54
N GLY A 78 -3.63 -10.34 12.61
CA GLY A 78 -4.95 -9.74 12.73
C GLY A 78 -5.05 -8.26 12.37
N ILE A 79 -3.93 -7.58 12.07
CA ILE A 79 -3.95 -6.20 11.54
C ILE A 79 -4.84 -6.15 10.30
N VAL A 80 -5.73 -5.17 10.28
CA VAL A 80 -6.63 -4.89 9.15
C VAL A 80 -6.08 -3.72 8.36
N SER A 81 -5.98 -3.88 7.04
CA SER A 81 -5.61 -2.80 6.13
C SER A 81 -6.60 -2.72 4.97
N SER A 82 -6.42 -1.71 4.13
CA SER A 82 -7.05 -1.63 2.81
C SER A 82 -6.01 -1.87 1.73
N GLN A 83 -6.41 -2.44 0.61
CA GLN A 83 -5.52 -2.76 -0.49
C GLN A 83 -6.22 -2.57 -1.83
N TYR A 84 -5.46 -2.13 -2.82
CA TYR A 84 -5.89 -2.09 -4.23
C TYR A 84 -4.93 -2.82 -5.17
N LEU A 85 -3.75 -3.21 -4.67
CA LEU A 85 -2.76 -3.98 -5.42
C LEU A 85 -2.75 -5.44 -4.99
N LYS A 86 -2.40 -6.33 -5.91
CA LYS A 86 -2.02 -7.70 -5.59
C LYS A 86 -0.78 -7.67 -4.71
N ASP A 87 -0.79 -8.47 -3.64
CA ASP A 87 0.39 -8.68 -2.81
C ASP A 87 1.30 -9.72 -3.48
N PRO A 88 2.56 -9.38 -3.85
CA PRO A 88 3.45 -10.33 -4.49
C PRO A 88 3.83 -11.54 -3.65
N THR A 89 3.68 -11.47 -2.33
CA THR A 89 3.99 -12.61 -1.44
C THR A 89 2.81 -13.55 -1.25
N ASP A 90 1.60 -13.14 -1.65
CA ASP A 90 0.41 -13.95 -1.48
C ASP A 90 0.35 -15.06 -2.56
N PRO A 91 0.38 -16.35 -2.17
CA PRO A 91 0.41 -17.46 -3.11
C PRO A 91 -0.84 -17.54 -4.01
N GLN A 92 -1.94 -16.86 -3.66
CA GLN A 92 -3.14 -16.85 -4.49
C GLN A 92 -2.88 -16.28 -5.89
N TRP A 93 -1.86 -15.41 -6.05
CA TRP A 93 -1.54 -14.78 -7.33
C TRP A 93 -0.48 -15.52 -8.15
N LYS A 94 -0.04 -16.70 -7.72
CA LYS A 94 1.05 -17.45 -8.38
C LYS A 94 0.80 -17.74 -9.86
N THR A 95 -0.46 -17.92 -10.25
CA THR A 95 -0.88 -18.21 -11.63
C THR A 95 -1.51 -17.01 -12.34
N ASP A 96 -1.54 -15.84 -11.69
CA ASP A 96 -2.08 -14.62 -12.27
C ASP A 96 -1.16 -14.09 -13.38
N LYS A 97 -1.76 -13.71 -14.52
CA LYS A 97 -1.00 -13.26 -15.69
C LYS A 97 -0.22 -11.98 -15.42
N GLY A 98 -0.80 -11.04 -14.66
CA GLY A 98 -0.16 -9.79 -14.29
C GLY A 98 1.04 -10.02 -13.38
N MET A 99 0.91 -10.93 -12.41
CA MET A 99 2.05 -11.32 -11.56
C MET A 99 3.15 -12.04 -12.33
N ILE A 100 2.80 -12.90 -13.29
CA ILE A 100 3.80 -13.55 -14.16
C ILE A 100 4.55 -12.48 -14.98
N ALA A 101 3.83 -11.53 -15.58
CA ALA A 101 4.43 -10.43 -16.35
C ALA A 101 5.32 -9.53 -15.48
N TRP A 102 4.89 -9.21 -14.26
CA TRP A 102 5.69 -8.46 -13.29
C TRP A 102 6.98 -9.19 -12.92
N ASN A 103 6.92 -10.49 -12.62
CA ASN A 103 8.11 -11.29 -12.34
C ASN A 103 9.09 -11.31 -13.53
N GLN A 104 8.58 -11.54 -14.74
CA GLN A 104 9.40 -11.52 -15.97
C GLN A 104 10.04 -10.13 -16.21
N PHE A 105 9.31 -9.05 -15.91
CA PHE A 105 9.84 -7.69 -16.00
C PHE A 105 11.00 -7.47 -15.03
N LEU A 106 10.82 -7.87 -13.77
CA LEU A 106 11.87 -7.76 -12.76
C LEU A 106 13.08 -8.63 -13.11
N ASP A 107 12.88 -9.88 -13.51
CA ASP A 107 13.97 -10.78 -13.90
C ASP A 107 14.85 -10.19 -15.01
N LYS A 108 14.24 -9.42 -15.92
CA LYS A 108 14.95 -8.80 -17.04
C LYS A 108 15.61 -7.47 -16.68
N TYR A 109 14.93 -6.61 -15.93
CA TYR A 109 15.32 -5.20 -15.80
C TYR A 109 15.70 -4.77 -14.38
N TYR A 110 15.26 -5.51 -13.36
CA TYR A 110 15.57 -5.21 -11.95
C TYR A 110 15.59 -6.49 -11.10
N PRO A 111 16.49 -7.45 -11.40
CA PRO A 111 16.46 -8.79 -10.79
C PRO A 111 16.67 -8.77 -9.27
N GLU A 112 17.41 -7.79 -8.76
CA GLU A 112 17.72 -7.54 -7.36
C GLU A 112 16.58 -6.91 -6.56
N ALA A 113 15.45 -6.59 -7.19
CA ALA A 113 14.28 -6.03 -6.53
C ALA A 113 13.83 -6.89 -5.34
N ASN A 114 13.54 -6.24 -4.21
CA ASN A 114 12.83 -6.88 -3.11
C ASN A 114 11.37 -7.11 -3.51
N ARG A 115 11.05 -8.30 -4.00
CA ARG A 115 9.70 -8.66 -4.45
C ARG A 115 8.66 -8.61 -3.33
N ALA A 116 9.06 -8.66 -2.06
CA ALA A 116 8.15 -8.52 -0.92
C ALA A 116 7.83 -7.05 -0.56
N ASP A 117 8.52 -6.09 -1.18
CA ASP A 117 8.21 -4.67 -1.01
C ASP A 117 7.05 -4.27 -1.93
N ALA A 118 5.94 -3.86 -1.34
CA ALA A 118 4.75 -3.45 -2.08
C ALA A 118 5.01 -2.23 -2.98
N SER A 119 6.04 -1.44 -2.68
CA SER A 119 6.46 -0.30 -3.49
C SER A 119 6.92 -0.71 -4.89
N VAL A 120 7.47 -1.92 -5.04
CA VAL A 120 7.91 -2.46 -6.34
C VAL A 120 6.70 -2.81 -7.21
N MET A 121 5.66 -3.41 -6.63
CA MET A 121 4.40 -3.67 -7.31
C MET A 121 3.68 -2.36 -7.68
N TYR A 122 3.65 -1.41 -6.74
CA TYR A 122 3.07 -0.08 -6.96
C TYR A 122 3.74 0.64 -8.13
N ALA A 123 5.07 0.71 -8.14
CA ALA A 123 5.83 1.39 -9.18
C ALA A 123 5.58 0.78 -10.56
N TYR A 124 5.57 -0.56 -10.65
CA TYR A 124 5.23 -1.26 -11.89
C TYR A 124 3.83 -0.90 -12.38
N THR A 125 2.84 -0.96 -11.49
CA THR A 125 1.43 -0.70 -11.82
C THR A 125 1.23 0.75 -12.28
N VAL A 126 1.78 1.74 -11.56
CA VAL A 126 1.65 3.15 -11.94
C VAL A 126 2.41 3.45 -13.23
N ALA A 127 3.55 2.80 -13.47
CA ALA A 127 4.27 2.93 -14.73
C ALA A 127 3.45 2.41 -15.92
N GLN A 128 2.66 1.33 -15.76
CA GLN A 128 1.70 0.90 -16.79
C GLN A 128 0.62 1.94 -17.05
N GLY A 129 0.10 2.60 -16.02
CA GLY A 129 -0.85 3.71 -16.17
C GLY A 129 -0.25 4.89 -16.94
N LEU A 130 0.98 5.27 -16.63
CA LEU A 130 1.71 6.31 -17.37
C LEU A 130 1.94 5.90 -18.83
N GLU A 131 2.38 4.67 -19.06
CA GLU A 131 2.62 4.13 -20.39
C GLU A 131 1.36 4.16 -21.26
N HIS A 132 0.21 3.77 -20.69
CA HIS A 132 -1.09 3.84 -21.34
C HIS A 132 -1.43 5.28 -21.77
N VAL A 133 -1.26 6.26 -20.87
CA VAL A 133 -1.51 7.68 -21.17
C VAL A 133 -0.59 8.18 -22.28
N LEU A 134 0.70 7.81 -22.25
CA LEU A 134 1.67 8.21 -23.27
C LEU A 134 1.33 7.59 -24.64
N ARG A 135 0.90 6.33 -24.68
CA ARG A 135 0.41 5.70 -25.93
C ARG A 135 -0.81 6.44 -26.49
N ALA A 136 -1.76 6.81 -25.64
CA ALA A 136 -2.96 7.55 -26.06
C ALA A 136 -2.64 8.95 -26.60
N CYS A 137 -1.49 9.53 -26.24
CA CYS A 137 -1.05 10.82 -26.76
C CYS A 137 -0.55 10.76 -28.21
N GLY A 138 -0.10 9.59 -28.69
CA GLY A 138 0.61 9.47 -29.97
C GLY A 138 1.83 10.39 -30.01
N ASP A 139 2.03 11.08 -31.12
CA ASP A 139 3.18 12.00 -31.31
C ASP A 139 3.00 13.36 -30.61
N ASN A 140 1.82 13.68 -30.08
CA ASN A 140 1.54 14.96 -29.42
C ASN A 140 1.82 14.86 -27.91
N LEU A 141 3.09 14.82 -27.53
CA LEU A 141 3.55 14.71 -26.14
C LEU A 141 3.64 16.08 -25.43
N THR A 142 2.63 16.92 -25.60
CA THR A 142 2.54 18.19 -24.87
C THR A 142 1.86 18.00 -23.52
N ARG A 143 2.21 18.83 -22.51
CA ARG A 143 1.56 18.80 -21.19
C ARG A 143 0.02 18.86 -21.30
N GLN A 144 -0.49 19.68 -22.21
CA GLN A 144 -1.93 19.83 -22.43
C GLN A 144 -2.56 18.51 -22.91
N ASN A 145 -1.95 17.83 -23.88
CA ASN A 145 -2.48 16.56 -24.38
C ASN A 145 -2.32 15.43 -23.36
N ILE A 146 -1.19 15.36 -22.66
CA ILE A 146 -0.97 14.39 -21.57
C ILE A 146 -2.07 14.52 -20.51
N MET A 147 -2.34 15.73 -20.03
CA MET A 147 -3.39 15.95 -19.04
C MET A 147 -4.78 15.64 -19.60
N LYS A 148 -5.03 15.90 -20.89
CA LYS A 148 -6.29 15.55 -21.55
C LYS A 148 -6.52 14.03 -21.56
N GLN A 149 -5.50 13.24 -21.89
CA GLN A 149 -5.60 11.77 -21.90
C GLN A 149 -5.70 11.22 -20.48
N ALA A 150 -4.87 11.73 -19.56
CA ALA A 150 -4.88 11.33 -18.16
C ALA A 150 -6.20 11.64 -17.45
N ALA A 151 -6.94 12.66 -17.90
CA ALA A 151 -8.26 13.03 -17.38
C ALA A 151 -9.43 12.28 -18.05
N ASN A 152 -9.17 11.27 -18.88
CA ASN A 152 -10.21 10.55 -19.63
C ASN A 152 -10.02 9.03 -19.60
N LEU A 153 -9.42 8.50 -18.53
CA LEU A 153 -9.28 7.06 -18.34
C LEU A 153 -10.65 6.46 -17.98
N ARG A 154 -10.99 5.35 -18.63
CA ARG A 154 -12.27 4.64 -18.47
C ARG A 154 -11.98 3.16 -18.35
N ASP A 155 -12.40 2.57 -17.25
CA ASP A 155 -12.34 1.14 -17.00
C ASP A 155 -10.96 0.49 -17.27
N LEU A 156 -9.87 1.25 -17.06
CA LEU A 156 -8.53 0.77 -17.33
C LEU A 156 -8.09 -0.23 -16.26
N GLU A 157 -7.85 -1.46 -16.68
CA GLU A 157 -7.28 -2.51 -15.85
C GLU A 157 -5.75 -2.51 -15.98
N LEU A 158 -5.06 -2.63 -14.85
CA LEU A 158 -3.60 -2.70 -14.77
C LEU A 158 -3.22 -3.99 -14.05
N ASP A 159 -2.08 -4.57 -14.41
CA ASP A 159 -1.73 -5.94 -14.04
C ASP A 159 -1.65 -6.17 -12.53
N GLY A 160 -1.11 -5.18 -11.82
CA GLY A 160 -0.95 -5.24 -10.37
C GLY A 160 -2.21 -4.90 -9.57
N LEU A 161 -3.30 -4.46 -10.19
CA LEU A 161 -4.55 -4.16 -9.46
C LEU A 161 -5.28 -5.44 -9.04
N LEU A 162 -5.98 -5.37 -7.90
CA LEU A 162 -6.88 -6.45 -7.48
C LEU A 162 -8.03 -6.62 -8.49
N PRO A 163 -8.56 -7.85 -8.64
CA PRO A 163 -9.70 -8.10 -9.52
C PRO A 163 -10.89 -7.18 -9.22
N GLY A 164 -11.44 -6.57 -10.27
CA GLY A 164 -12.58 -5.65 -10.18
C GLY A 164 -12.22 -4.20 -9.89
N ILE A 165 -10.95 -3.89 -9.61
CA ILE A 165 -10.47 -2.51 -9.46
C ILE A 165 -10.07 -1.95 -10.83
N LYS A 166 -10.65 -0.81 -11.19
CA LYS A 166 -10.44 -0.15 -12.49
C LYS A 166 -10.08 1.31 -12.33
N VAL A 167 -9.10 1.75 -13.12
CA VAL A 167 -8.68 3.15 -13.18
C VAL A 167 -9.69 3.97 -13.98
N ASN A 168 -10.22 5.00 -13.34
CA ASN A 168 -11.18 5.93 -13.91
C ASN A 168 -10.81 7.36 -13.52
N THR A 169 -10.78 8.27 -14.49
CA THR A 169 -10.51 9.70 -14.26
C THR A 169 -11.41 10.57 -15.13
N SER A 170 -11.67 11.79 -14.71
CA SER A 170 -12.43 12.78 -15.48
C SER A 170 -11.76 14.14 -15.42
N ALA A 171 -12.22 15.08 -16.24
CA ALA A 171 -11.76 16.47 -16.19
C ALA A 171 -11.99 17.15 -14.82
N THR A 172 -12.87 16.58 -13.99
CA THR A 172 -13.21 17.07 -12.64
C THR A 172 -12.76 16.13 -11.52
N ASP A 173 -12.19 14.96 -11.84
CA ASP A 173 -11.76 13.98 -10.87
C ASP A 173 -10.49 13.27 -11.36
N PHE A 174 -9.36 13.63 -10.77
CA PHE A 174 -8.04 13.08 -11.08
C PHE A 174 -7.63 11.96 -10.12
N ALA A 175 -8.50 11.50 -9.22
CA ALA A 175 -8.23 10.37 -8.34
C ALA A 175 -8.52 9.07 -9.10
N PRO A 176 -7.49 8.34 -9.58
CA PRO A 176 -7.69 7.23 -10.52
C PRO A 176 -8.44 6.04 -9.90
N LEU A 177 -8.38 5.89 -8.57
CA LEU A 177 -8.92 4.76 -7.84
C LEU A 177 -9.75 5.28 -6.66
N SER A 178 -11.00 4.86 -6.60
CA SER A 178 -11.91 5.04 -5.45
C SER A 178 -12.39 3.69 -4.89
N GLN A 179 -11.69 2.62 -5.23
CA GLN A 179 -12.03 1.24 -4.91
C GLN A 179 -10.90 0.61 -4.11
N LEU A 180 -11.24 -0.01 -2.99
CA LEU A 180 -10.32 -0.69 -2.08
C LEU A 180 -10.99 -1.97 -1.57
N GLN A 181 -10.18 -2.96 -1.21
CA GLN A 181 -10.62 -4.14 -0.49
C GLN A 181 -10.00 -4.15 0.90
N LEU A 182 -10.78 -4.53 1.92
CA LEU A 182 -10.20 -4.78 3.24
C LEU A 182 -9.45 -6.11 3.22
N MET A 183 -8.27 -6.10 3.82
CA MET A 183 -7.46 -7.30 4.04
C MET A 183 -7.15 -7.44 5.52
N ARG A 184 -6.93 -8.67 5.97
CA ARG A 184 -6.47 -8.98 7.32
C ARG A 184 -5.21 -9.81 7.23
N PHE A 185 -4.16 -9.39 7.93
CA PHE A 185 -2.92 -10.13 7.97
C PHE A 185 -3.06 -11.44 8.75
N LYS A 186 -2.56 -12.55 8.17
CA LYS A 186 -2.55 -13.88 8.78
C LYS A 186 -1.36 -14.68 8.26
N GLY A 187 -0.60 -15.30 9.17
CA GLY A 187 0.54 -16.14 8.82
C GLY A 187 1.82 -15.33 8.58
N GLU A 188 2.56 -15.69 7.53
CA GLU A 188 3.81 -15.05 7.09
C GLU A 188 3.68 -14.51 5.66
#